data_AF-A0A355CI33-F1
#
_entry.id   AF-A0A355CI33-F1
#
_cell.length_a   1.000
_cell.length_b   1.000
_cell.length_c   1.000
_cell.angle_alpha   90.00
_cell.angle_beta   90.00
_cell.angle_gamma   90.00
#
_symmetry.space_group_name_H-M   'P 1'
#
loop_
_entity.id
_entity.type
_entity.pdbx_description
1 polymer ?
#
loop_
_entity_poly.entity_id
_entity_poly.type
_entity_poly.pdbx_seq_one_letter_code
_entity_poly.pdbx_strand_id
1 'polypeptide(L)'
;MSYKIATENFLNDLDRVTKARSQVAAGLQKLVETLKQAESESEKNSGKLGLERDIQDITTASQNLRGGVFRLLVLGDMKRGKSTFLNALIGENLLPSDVNPCTALLTILRYGSEKKVTVYFNDGKSPKQLDFKSFKQKYTIDPAEAKRLEQEQKPAFPDIDCAVVEYPLSLL
;
A
#
# COMPACT_ATOMS: atom_id res chain seq x y z
N MET A 1 23.57 16.82 -10.61
CA MET A 1 23.78 15.57 -11.37
C MET A 1 23.70 14.31 -10.49
N SER A 2 24.20 14.32 -9.25
CA SER A 2 24.25 13.12 -8.38
C SER A 2 22.88 12.55 -7.93
N TYR A 3 21.89 13.40 -7.61
CA TYR A 3 20.59 12.92 -7.10
C TYR A 3 19.75 12.11 -8.10
N LYS A 4 19.78 12.45 -9.40
CA LYS A 4 19.03 11.70 -10.44
C LYS A 4 19.53 10.27 -10.59
N ILE A 5 20.85 10.07 -10.54
CA ILE A 5 21.49 8.76 -10.64
C ILE A 5 21.09 7.87 -9.44
N ALA A 6 20.98 8.44 -8.23
CA ALA A 6 20.55 7.70 -7.05
C ALA A 6 19.08 7.25 -7.13
N THR A 7 18.17 8.10 -7.64
CA THR A 7 16.76 7.75 -7.83
C THR A 7 16.55 6.66 -8.89
N GLU A 8 17.27 6.74 -10.01
CA GLU A 8 17.23 5.72 -11.06
C GLU A 8 17.73 4.36 -10.53
N ASN A 9 18.81 4.35 -9.74
CA ASN A 9 19.31 3.13 -9.12
C ASN A 9 18.27 2.50 -8.18
N PHE A 10 17.58 3.30 -7.36
CA PHE A 10 16.56 2.80 -6.44
C PHE A 10 15.37 2.14 -7.15
N LEU A 11 14.84 2.78 -8.20
CA LEU A 11 13.73 2.21 -8.98
C LEU A 11 14.17 0.94 -9.72
N ASN A 12 15.39 0.92 -10.25
CA ASN A 12 15.96 -0.28 -10.88
C ASN A 12 16.09 -1.44 -9.89
N ASP A 13 16.52 -1.17 -8.66
CA ASP A 13 16.63 -2.21 -7.63
C ASP A 13 15.25 -2.71 -7.17
N LEU A 14 14.24 -1.82 -7.07
CA LEU A 14 12.85 -2.24 -6.82
C LEU A 14 12.28 -3.11 -7.95
N ASP A 15 12.56 -2.76 -9.21
CA ASP A 15 12.15 -3.57 -10.36
C ASP A 15 12.84 -4.95 -10.36
N ARG A 16 14.15 -5.00 -10.05
CA ARG A 16 14.88 -6.27 -9.87
C ARG A 16 14.24 -7.15 -8.81
N VAL A 17 13.90 -6.60 -7.65
CA VAL A 17 13.23 -7.34 -6.58
C VAL A 17 11.84 -7.82 -7.02
N THR A 18 11.08 -6.98 -7.72
CA THR A 18 9.74 -7.31 -8.23
C THR A 18 9.81 -8.47 -9.24
N LYS A 19 10.79 -8.44 -10.14
CA LYS A 19 11.05 -9.52 -11.11
C LYS A 19 11.45 -10.82 -10.42
N ALA A 20 12.41 -10.76 -9.49
CA ALA A 20 12.84 -11.94 -8.74
C ALA A 20 11.67 -12.55 -7.95
N ARG A 21 10.88 -11.73 -7.26
CA ARG A 21 9.68 -12.15 -6.52
C ARG A 21 8.66 -12.83 -7.43
N SER A 22 8.40 -12.27 -8.60
CA SER A 22 7.49 -12.85 -9.59
C SER A 22 7.98 -14.19 -10.13
N GLN A 23 9.28 -14.31 -10.41
CA GLN A 23 9.90 -15.56 -10.86
C GLN A 23 9.79 -16.66 -9.81
N VAL A 24 10.11 -16.36 -8.54
CA VAL A 24 9.98 -17.32 -7.44
C VAL A 24 8.52 -17.74 -7.26
N ALA A 25 7.57 -16.81 -7.28
CA ALA A 25 6.14 -17.14 -7.18
C ALA A 25 5.65 -18.02 -8.35
N ALA A 26 6.15 -17.79 -9.57
CA ALA A 26 5.85 -18.65 -10.71
C ALA A 26 6.45 -20.06 -10.53
N GLY A 27 7.66 -20.17 -9.97
CA GLY A 27 8.29 -21.44 -9.62
C GLY A 27 7.49 -22.22 -8.58
N LEU A 28 7.07 -21.57 -7.49
CA LEU A 28 6.23 -22.19 -6.46
C LEU A 28 4.87 -22.65 -7.01
N GLN A 29 4.28 -21.89 -7.93
CA GLN A 29 3.04 -22.28 -8.58
C GLN A 29 3.20 -23.58 -9.40
N LYS A 30 4.29 -23.69 -10.17
CA LYS A 30 4.60 -24.92 -10.91
C LYS A 30 4.82 -26.11 -9.96
N LEU A 31 5.51 -25.88 -8.85
CA LEU A 31 5.71 -26.91 -7.82
C LEU A 31 4.36 -27.41 -7.28
N VAL A 32 3.44 -26.51 -6.96
CA VAL A 32 2.08 -26.85 -6.50
C VAL A 32 1.34 -27.68 -7.55
N GLU A 33 1.44 -27.33 -8.83
CA GLU A 33 0.81 -28.08 -9.93
C GLU A 33 1.38 -29.50 -10.03
N THR A 34 2.69 -29.66 -9.95
CA THR A 34 3.35 -30.99 -9.93
C THR A 34 2.91 -31.82 -8.71
N LEU A 35 2.89 -31.23 -7.51
CA LEU A 35 2.49 -31.96 -6.30
C LEU A 35 1.02 -32.39 -6.35
N LYS A 36 0.12 -31.53 -6.84
CA LYS A 36 -1.30 -31.87 -7.03
C LYS A 36 -1.49 -33.01 -8.02
N GLN A 37 -0.72 -33.01 -9.11
CA GLN A 37 -0.76 -34.09 -10.08
C GLN A 37 -0.28 -35.41 -9.47
N ALA A 38 0.86 -35.38 -8.76
CA ALA A 38 1.41 -36.56 -8.10
C ALA A 38 0.47 -37.14 -7.03
N GLU A 39 -0.17 -36.31 -6.22
CA GLU A 39 -1.18 -36.74 -5.23
C GLU A 39 -2.38 -37.43 -5.91
N SER A 40 -2.87 -36.88 -7.02
CA SER A 40 -4.00 -37.44 -7.78
C SER A 40 -3.67 -38.77 -8.48
N GLU A 41 -2.44 -38.91 -8.99
CA GLU A 41 -1.96 -40.15 -9.62
C GLU A 41 -1.67 -41.24 -8.59
N SER A 42 -1.05 -40.88 -7.47
CA SER A 42 -0.75 -41.82 -6.38
C SER A 42 -2.00 -42.34 -5.70
N GLU A 43 -3.02 -41.49 -5.46
CA GLU A 43 -4.30 -41.92 -4.89
C GLU A 43 -4.96 -43.07 -5.67
N LYS A 44 -4.81 -43.08 -7.00
CA LYS A 44 -5.37 -44.12 -7.88
C LYS A 44 -4.55 -45.42 -7.91
N ASN A 45 -3.24 -45.33 -7.68
CA ASN A 45 -2.31 -46.45 -7.90
C ASN A 45 -1.82 -47.08 -6.59
N SER A 46 -1.39 -46.25 -5.64
CA SER A 46 -0.62 -46.66 -4.47
C SER A 46 -1.11 -46.04 -3.15
N GLY A 47 -2.22 -45.28 -3.18
CA GLY A 47 -2.74 -44.52 -2.05
C GLY A 47 -2.18 -43.09 -1.98
N LYS A 48 -2.83 -42.25 -1.17
CA LYS A 48 -2.45 -40.84 -0.97
C LYS A 48 -1.06 -40.68 -0.36
N LEU A 49 -0.36 -39.63 -0.74
CA LEU A 49 0.95 -39.24 -0.19
C LEU A 49 0.80 -38.30 1.03
N GLY A 50 -0.35 -37.66 1.18
CA GLY A 50 -0.63 -36.79 2.34
C GLY A 50 0.01 -35.40 2.21
N LEU A 51 0.20 -34.90 0.99
CA LEU A 51 0.87 -33.63 0.70
C LEU A 51 -0.06 -32.42 0.77
N GLU A 52 -1.31 -32.58 1.25
CA GLU A 52 -2.30 -31.50 1.23
C GLU A 52 -1.83 -30.25 1.99
N ARG A 53 -1.14 -30.44 3.11
CA ARG A 53 -0.60 -29.32 3.91
C ARG A 53 0.53 -28.60 3.20
N ASP A 54 1.48 -29.32 2.62
CA ASP A 54 2.58 -28.72 1.86
C ASP A 54 2.05 -27.94 0.65
N ILE A 55 1.08 -28.52 -0.07
CA ILE A 55 0.39 -27.86 -1.19
C ILE A 55 -0.24 -26.55 -0.73
N GLN A 56 -0.92 -26.54 0.43
CA GLN A 56 -1.54 -25.34 0.98
C GLN A 56 -0.51 -24.28 1.40
N ASP A 57 0.55 -24.69 2.07
CA ASP A 57 1.61 -23.79 2.55
C ASP A 57 2.35 -23.14 1.38
N ILE A 58 2.73 -23.92 0.36
CA ILE A 58 3.40 -23.42 -0.85
C ILE A 58 2.45 -22.51 -1.65
N THR A 59 1.17 -22.86 -1.75
CA THR A 59 0.16 -22.02 -2.42
C THR A 59 0.07 -20.65 -1.74
N THR A 60 0.00 -20.64 -0.40
CA THR A 60 -0.07 -19.41 0.39
C THR A 60 1.20 -18.57 0.22
N ALA A 61 2.37 -19.20 0.26
CA ALA A 61 3.65 -18.52 0.01
C ALA A 61 3.72 -17.90 -1.39
N SER A 62 3.28 -18.61 -2.43
CA SER A 62 3.21 -18.11 -3.80
C SER A 62 2.29 -16.89 -3.92
N GLN A 63 1.11 -16.94 -3.32
CA GLN A 63 0.16 -15.83 -3.30
C GLN A 63 0.72 -14.60 -2.57
N ASN A 64 1.34 -14.81 -1.41
CA ASN A 64 1.98 -13.74 -0.62
C ASN A 64 3.13 -13.08 -1.37
N LEU A 65 3.93 -13.85 -2.13
CA LEU A 65 4.96 -13.28 -2.99
C LEU A 65 4.36 -12.43 -4.12
N ARG A 66 3.23 -12.84 -4.72
CA ARG A 66 2.59 -12.01 -5.77
C ARG A 66 1.98 -10.72 -5.23
N GLY A 67 1.35 -10.79 -4.06
CA GLY A 67 0.70 -9.63 -3.43
C GLY A 67 1.59 -8.78 -2.53
N GLY A 68 2.86 -9.17 -2.35
CA GLY A 68 3.78 -8.50 -1.46
C GLY A 68 4.06 -7.06 -1.91
N VAL A 69 4.00 -6.12 -0.97
CA VAL A 69 4.31 -4.70 -1.19
C VAL A 69 5.22 -4.19 -0.07
N PHE A 70 6.09 -3.24 -0.39
CA PHE A 70 6.87 -2.54 0.64
C PHE A 70 5.99 -1.47 1.28
N ARG A 71 5.80 -1.53 2.59
CA ARG A 71 5.03 -0.54 3.35
C ARG A 71 5.98 0.36 4.13
N LEU A 72 5.94 1.66 3.84
CA LEU A 72 6.68 2.68 4.57
C LEU A 72 5.71 3.46 5.46
N LEU A 73 5.92 3.41 6.77
CA LEU A 73 5.19 4.24 7.73
C LEU A 73 5.99 5.52 8.01
N VAL A 74 5.40 6.68 7.72
CA VAL A 74 6.02 7.99 7.96
C VAL A 74 5.33 8.66 9.15
N LEU A 75 6.07 8.82 10.25
CA LEU A 75 5.60 9.43 11.50
C LEU A 75 6.28 10.77 11.76
N GLY A 76 5.65 11.61 12.59
CA GLY A 76 6.24 12.82 13.14
C GLY A 76 5.22 13.92 13.44
N ASP A 77 5.62 14.92 14.22
CA ASP A 77 4.76 16.01 14.66
C ASP A 77 4.25 16.88 13.50
N MET A 78 3.16 17.60 13.75
CA MET A 78 2.62 18.58 12.81
C MET A 78 3.69 19.62 12.40
N LYS A 79 3.67 20.03 11.11
CA LYS A 79 4.57 21.06 10.54
C LYS A 79 6.08 20.74 10.53
N ARG A 80 6.48 19.46 10.65
CA ARG A 80 7.89 19.02 10.50
C ARG A 80 8.33 18.69 9.07
N GLY A 81 7.55 19.08 8.05
CA GLY A 81 7.90 18.86 6.64
C GLY A 81 7.64 17.44 6.11
N LYS A 82 6.82 16.63 6.78
CA LYS A 82 6.47 15.26 6.35
C LYS A 82 5.88 15.20 4.94
N SER A 83 4.92 16.07 4.63
CA SER A 83 4.31 16.16 3.29
C SER A 83 5.36 16.57 2.24
N THR A 84 6.24 17.51 2.60
CA THR A 84 7.35 17.94 1.73
C THR A 84 8.32 16.80 1.45
N PHE A 85 8.68 16.03 2.48
CA PHE A 85 9.53 14.85 2.36
C PHE A 85 8.89 13.80 1.44
N LEU A 86 7.61 13.48 1.67
CA LEU A 86 6.88 12.51 0.84
C LEU A 86 6.78 12.97 -0.61
N ASN A 87 6.42 14.24 -0.86
CA ASN A 87 6.39 14.80 -2.22
C ASN A 87 7.76 14.74 -2.90
N ALA A 88 8.84 15.01 -2.17
CA ALA A 88 10.20 14.89 -2.69
C ALA A 88 10.59 13.43 -2.98
N LEU A 89 10.21 12.49 -2.11
CA LEU A 89 10.44 11.06 -2.28
C LEU A 89 9.70 10.51 -3.50
N ILE A 90 8.44 10.92 -3.66
CA ILE A 90 7.55 10.52 -4.74
C ILE A 90 7.91 11.20 -6.07
N GLY A 91 8.51 12.39 -6.00
CA GLY A 91 8.85 13.21 -7.18
C GLY A 91 7.69 14.06 -7.71
N GLU A 92 6.52 14.06 -7.04
CA GLU A 92 5.37 14.91 -7.38
C GLU A 92 4.85 15.68 -6.16
N ASN A 93 4.34 16.90 -6.37
CA ASN A 93 3.68 17.68 -5.33
C ASN A 93 2.23 17.21 -5.11
N LEU A 94 2.08 15.97 -4.65
CA LEU A 94 0.79 15.29 -4.51
C LEU A 94 0.07 15.69 -3.22
N LEU A 95 0.78 15.49 -2.11
CA LEU A 95 0.28 15.78 -0.78
C LEU A 95 0.30 17.30 -0.57
N PRO A 96 -0.71 17.86 0.09
CA PRO A 96 -0.70 19.27 0.45
C PRO A 96 0.51 19.54 1.36
N SER A 97 1.44 20.33 0.84
CA SER A 97 2.63 20.83 1.55
C SER A 97 2.33 22.10 2.34
N ASP A 98 1.15 22.70 2.13
CA ASP A 98 0.71 23.89 2.84
C ASP A 98 0.56 23.62 4.33
N VAL A 99 0.76 24.67 5.10
CA VAL A 99 0.71 24.72 6.56
C VAL A 99 -0.63 24.23 7.13
N ASN A 100 -1.63 24.03 6.27
CA ASN A 100 -2.95 23.48 6.51
C ASN A 100 -2.87 21.94 6.61
N PRO A 101 -3.05 21.38 7.81
CA PRO A 101 -2.87 19.96 8.00
C PRO A 101 -4.04 19.20 7.39
N CYS A 102 -3.82 18.64 6.20
CA CYS A 102 -4.65 17.52 5.71
C CYS A 102 -4.28 16.21 6.42
N THR A 103 -3.21 16.20 7.20
CA THR A 103 -2.63 15.03 7.89
C THR A 103 -3.29 14.72 9.23
N ALA A 104 -4.49 15.24 9.50
CA ALA A 104 -5.28 14.82 10.65
C ALA A 104 -6.05 13.51 10.37
N LEU A 105 -5.99 13.02 9.13
CA LEU A 105 -6.54 11.75 8.68
C LEU A 105 -5.43 10.80 8.24
N LEU A 106 -5.47 9.55 8.72
CA LEU A 106 -4.58 8.48 8.26
C LEU A 106 -4.73 8.31 6.74
N THR A 107 -3.67 8.59 6.00
CA THR A 107 -3.68 8.56 4.54
C THR A 107 -2.72 7.47 4.05
N ILE A 108 -3.26 6.51 3.31
CA ILE A 108 -2.51 5.43 2.67
C ILE A 108 -2.34 5.79 1.20
N LEU A 109 -1.10 5.88 0.75
CA LEU A 109 -0.77 6.12 -0.65
C LEU A 109 -0.29 4.81 -1.30
N ARG A 110 -0.88 4.44 -2.43
CA ARG A 110 -0.53 3.22 -3.17
C ARG A 110 -0.69 3.40 -4.68
N TYR A 111 -0.11 2.50 -5.47
CA TYR A 111 -0.34 2.48 -6.90
C TYR A 111 -1.83 2.34 -7.24
N GLY A 112 -2.25 3.04 -8.28
CA GLY A 112 -3.47 2.71 -9.02
C GLY A 112 -3.45 3.32 -10.41
N SER A 113 -4.13 2.67 -11.35
CA SER A 113 -4.20 3.10 -12.76
C SER A 113 -4.86 4.46 -12.93
N GLU A 114 -5.73 4.84 -12.00
CA GLU A 114 -6.49 6.08 -12.01
C GLU A 114 -6.27 6.85 -10.72
N LYS A 115 -6.34 8.19 -10.84
CA LYS A 115 -6.29 9.10 -9.69
C LYS A 115 -7.62 9.04 -8.95
N LYS A 116 -7.66 8.29 -7.85
CA LYS A 116 -8.87 8.17 -7.01
C LYS A 116 -8.54 8.23 -5.53
N VAL A 117 -9.50 8.75 -4.75
CA VAL A 117 -9.44 8.73 -3.29
C VAL A 117 -10.65 7.97 -2.76
N THR A 118 -10.42 6.98 -1.90
CA THR A 118 -11.47 6.22 -1.21
C THR A 118 -11.36 6.45 0.28
N VAL A 119 -12.43 6.95 0.90
CA VAL A 119 -12.51 7.18 2.35
C VAL A 119 -13.25 6.02 2.99
N TYR A 120 -12.63 5.39 3.97
CA TYR A 120 -13.18 4.30 4.78
C TYR A 120 -13.61 4.84 6.13
N PHE A 121 -14.82 4.48 6.55
CA PHE A 121 -15.42 4.93 7.80
C PHE A 121 -15.33 3.82 8.86
N ASN A 122 -15.26 4.21 10.13
CA ASN A 122 -15.22 3.26 11.25
C ASN A 122 -16.61 3.01 11.87
N ASP A 123 -17.64 3.70 11.39
CA ASP A 123 -19.03 3.65 11.88
C ASP A 123 -19.93 2.69 11.08
N GLY A 124 -19.34 1.86 10.22
CA GLY A 124 -20.05 0.91 9.37
C GLY A 124 -20.62 1.48 8.08
N LYS A 125 -20.44 2.78 7.78
CA LYS A 125 -20.80 3.35 6.48
C LYS A 125 -19.96 2.75 5.36
N SER A 126 -20.58 2.56 4.19
CA SER A 126 -19.87 2.09 3.00
C SER A 126 -18.77 3.08 2.58
N PRO A 127 -17.63 2.58 2.05
CA PRO A 127 -16.55 3.45 1.60
C PRO A 127 -17.02 4.46 0.55
N LYS A 128 -16.56 5.70 0.66
CA LYS A 128 -16.92 6.78 -0.27
C LYS A 128 -15.77 7.10 -1.20
N GLN A 129 -16.00 6.98 -2.50
CA GLN A 129 -15.07 7.46 -3.52
C GLN A 129 -15.25 8.94 -3.79
N LEU A 130 -14.13 9.64 -3.94
CA LEU A 130 -14.05 11.08 -4.17
C LEU A 130 -12.92 11.36 -5.15
N ASP A 131 -13.08 12.41 -5.93
CA ASP A 131 -11.94 13.00 -6.65
C ASP A 131 -11.01 13.75 -5.66
N PHE A 132 -9.78 14.02 -6.10
CA PHE A 132 -8.76 14.69 -5.29
C PHE A 132 -9.15 16.09 -4.83
N LYS A 133 -9.86 16.86 -5.66
CA LYS A 133 -10.24 18.23 -5.35
C LYS A 133 -11.29 18.22 -4.23
N SER A 134 -12.32 17.40 -4.38
CA SER A 134 -13.38 17.18 -3.39
C SER A 134 -12.81 16.66 -2.07
N PHE A 135 -11.86 15.72 -2.14
CA PHE A 135 -11.17 15.21 -0.96
C PHE A 135 -10.38 16.31 -0.23
N LYS A 136 -9.55 17.08 -0.95
CA LYS A 136 -8.79 18.20 -0.37
C LYS A 136 -9.71 19.25 0.25
N GLN A 137 -10.80 19.61 -0.41
CA GLN A 137 -11.73 20.61 0.13
C GLN A 137 -12.42 20.12 1.42
N LYS A 138 -12.78 18.84 1.49
CA LYS A 138 -13.58 18.29 2.59
C LYS A 138 -12.74 17.87 3.82
N TYR A 139 -11.52 17.40 3.62
CA TYR A 139 -10.70 16.80 4.67
C TYR A 139 -9.42 17.59 4.99
N THR A 140 -9.40 18.88 4.65
CA THR A 140 -8.40 19.82 5.13
C THR A 140 -8.98 20.61 6.29
N ILE A 141 -8.29 20.63 7.42
CA ILE A 141 -8.63 21.49 8.55
C ILE A 141 -7.69 22.69 8.62
N ASP A 142 -8.17 23.78 9.20
CA ASP A 142 -7.36 24.97 9.45
C ASP A 142 -6.23 24.69 10.46
N PRO A 143 -5.03 25.28 10.31
CA PRO A 143 -3.91 25.05 11.23
C PRO A 143 -4.21 25.41 12.68
N ALA A 144 -5.06 26.41 12.94
CA ALA A 144 -5.44 26.81 14.30
C ALA A 144 -6.34 25.74 14.93
N GLU A 145 -7.32 25.24 14.18
CA GLU A 145 -8.21 24.17 14.64
C GLU A 145 -7.44 22.87 14.90
N ALA A 146 -6.52 22.52 14.01
CA ALA A 146 -5.70 21.32 14.16
C ALA A 146 -4.84 21.35 15.43
N LYS A 147 -4.26 22.51 15.74
CA LYS A 147 -3.46 22.69 16.96
C LYS A 147 -4.33 22.57 18.21
N ARG A 148 -5.57 23.07 18.17
CA ARG A 148 -6.54 22.91 19.27
C ARG A 148 -6.88 21.44 19.48
N LEU A 149 -7.22 20.71 18.42
CA LEU A 149 -7.57 19.28 18.48
C LEU A 149 -6.40 18.42 18.98
N GLU A 150 -5.17 18.74 18.57
CA GLU A 150 -3.95 18.10 19.06
C GLU A 150 -3.75 18.31 20.57
N GLN A 151 -3.95 19.55 21.06
CA GLN A 151 -3.88 19.86 22.50
C GLN A 151 -4.99 19.18 23.32
N GLU A 152 -6.19 19.06 22.75
CA GLU A 152 -7.33 18.38 23.36
C GLU A 152 -7.29 16.85 23.20
N GLN A 153 -6.29 16.29 22.50
CA GLN A 153 -6.17 14.87 22.14
C GLN A 153 -7.42 14.30 21.45
N LYS A 154 -8.09 15.12 20.62
CA LYS A 154 -9.28 14.72 19.87
C LYS A 154 -8.95 14.47 18.40
N PRO A 155 -9.55 13.44 17.77
CA PRO A 155 -9.41 13.23 16.34
C PRO A 155 -10.16 14.32 15.57
N ALA A 156 -9.59 14.79 14.46
CA ALA A 156 -10.26 15.75 13.58
C ALA A 156 -11.46 15.16 12.84
N PHE A 157 -11.40 13.86 12.55
CA PHE A 157 -12.44 13.14 11.84
C PHE A 157 -12.74 11.81 12.58
N PRO A 158 -13.57 11.83 13.63
CA PRO A 158 -13.81 10.66 14.48
C PRO A 158 -14.47 9.50 13.74
N ASP A 159 -15.28 9.78 12.72
CA ASP A 159 -16.04 8.76 11.97
C ASP A 159 -15.21 8.08 10.86
N ILE A 160 -13.96 8.51 10.65
CA ILE A 160 -13.13 8.07 9.52
C ILE A 160 -11.99 7.20 10.05
N ASP A 161 -11.84 6.03 9.43
CA ASP A 161 -10.73 5.12 9.71
C ASP A 161 -9.47 5.53 8.92
N CYS A 162 -9.58 5.59 7.58
CA CYS A 162 -8.49 6.03 6.72
C CYS A 162 -8.97 6.54 5.36
N ALA A 163 -8.09 7.27 4.67
CA ALA A 163 -8.22 7.56 3.24
C ALA A 163 -7.16 6.79 2.45
N VAL A 164 -7.59 6.08 1.41
CA VAL A 164 -6.71 5.44 0.45
C VAL A 164 -6.64 6.30 -0.80
N VAL A 165 -5.44 6.74 -1.13
CA VAL A 165 -5.11 7.54 -2.31
C VAL A 165 -4.42 6.63 -3.31
N GLU A 166 -5.02 6.46 -4.47
CA GLU A 166 -4.45 5.71 -5.59
C GLU A 166 -3.99 6.68 -6.67
N TYR A 167 -2.75 6.51 -7.12
CA TYR A 167 -2.14 7.39 -8.11
C TYR A 167 -1.17 6.61 -9.01
N PRO A 168 -1.12 6.91 -10.33
CA PRO A 168 -0.24 6.24 -11.27
C PRO A 168 1.20 6.76 -11.18
N LEU A 169 1.89 6.50 -10.07
CA LEU A 169 3.31 6.84 -9.89
C LEU A 169 4.14 5.58 -9.83
N SER A 170 5.26 5.57 -10.54
CA SER A 170 6.13 4.39 -10.65
C SER A 170 6.75 3.93 -9.32
N LEU A 171 6.83 4.82 -8.33
CA LEU A 171 7.34 4.50 -7.00
C LEU A 171 6.28 3.84 -6.10
N LEU A 172 5.00 4.08 -6.38
CA LEU A 172 3.88 3.56 -5.59
C LEU A 172 3.46 2.17 -6.07
#